data_AF-A0A522UA37-F1
#
_entry.id   AF-A0A522UA37-F1
#
_cell.length_a   1.000
_cell.length_b   1.000
_cell.length_c   1.000
_cell.angle_alpha   90.00
_cell.angle_beta   90.00
_cell.angle_gamma   90.00
#
_symmetry.space_group_name_H-M   'P 1'
#
loop_
_entity.id
_entity.type
_entity.pdbx_description
1 polymer ?
#
loop_
_entity_poly.entity_id
_entity_poly.type
_entity_poly.pdbx_seq_one_letter_code
_entity_poly.pdbx_strand_id
1 'polypeptide(L)'
;MASAAFKAWRAAAGARERASRFDLEIPVHVDSSFDFAARAHELGIHVSPNSTWPFVICLGLLFLGLGAVPFGSVVRIVLAVMGGLIFLWGVVGWVVVEDVRIFPSDKPQAPGEVHH
;
A
#
# COMPACT_ATOMS: atom_id res chain seq x y z
N MET A 1 -19.71 32.77 39.93
CA MET A 1 -18.66 32.16 40.81
C MET A 1 -18.29 30.73 40.40
N ALA A 2 -19.24 29.86 39.98
CA ALA A 2 -18.95 28.47 39.59
C ALA A 2 -17.90 28.30 38.46
N SER A 3 -17.88 29.17 37.45
CA SER A 3 -16.89 29.12 36.35
C SER A 3 -15.45 29.42 36.81
N ALA A 4 -15.28 30.30 37.80
CA ALA A 4 -13.97 30.65 38.34
C ALA A 4 -13.40 29.50 39.20
N ALA A 5 -14.25 28.87 40.02
CA ALA A 5 -13.88 27.70 40.81
C ALA A 5 -13.47 26.52 39.91
N PHE A 6 -14.20 26.27 38.82
CA PHE A 6 -13.85 25.25 37.84
C PHE A 6 -12.49 25.52 37.16
N LYS A 7 -12.23 26.76 36.75
CA LYS A 7 -10.94 27.15 36.15
C LYS A 7 -9.77 26.97 37.12
N ALA A 8 -9.94 27.34 38.39
CA ALA A 8 -8.92 27.15 39.42
C ALA A 8 -8.65 25.66 39.71
N TRP A 9 -9.71 24.86 39.82
CA TRP A 9 -9.60 23.41 40.00
C TRP A 9 -8.91 22.71 38.82
N ARG A 10 -9.18 23.16 37.59
CA ARG A 10 -8.56 22.66 36.36
C ARG A 10 -7.07 23.02 36.27
N ALA A 11 -6.69 24.23 36.69
CA ALA A 11 -5.32 24.71 36.66
C ALA A 11 -4.40 24.08 37.73
N ALA A 12 -4.99 23.43 38.75
CA ALA A 12 -4.23 22.87 39.88
C ALA A 12 -3.53 21.54 39.57
N ALA A 13 -3.85 20.85 38.47
CA ALA A 13 -3.21 19.58 38.10
C ALA A 13 -3.22 19.36 36.58
N GLY A 14 -2.06 19.03 35.99
CA GLY A 14 -1.91 18.83 34.54
C GLY A 14 -2.85 17.75 33.96
N ALA A 15 -3.15 16.71 34.73
CA ALA A 15 -4.10 15.66 34.33
C ALA A 15 -5.54 16.16 34.08
N ARG A 16 -5.89 17.37 34.55
CA ARG A 16 -7.24 17.94 34.43
C ARG A 16 -7.36 18.96 33.32
N GLU A 17 -6.28 19.33 32.64
CA GLU A 17 -6.26 20.41 31.64
C GLU A 17 -7.31 20.24 30.53
N ARG A 18 -7.58 18.99 30.15
CA ARG A 18 -8.55 18.64 29.10
C ARG A 18 -9.96 18.36 29.62
N ALA A 19 -10.19 18.44 30.93
CA ALA A 19 -11.52 18.23 31.51
C ALA A 19 -12.49 19.34 31.10
N SER A 20 -13.66 18.94 30.61
CA SER A 20 -14.82 19.79 30.37
C SER A 20 -15.65 19.91 31.65
N ARG A 21 -16.41 21.00 31.76
CA ARG A 21 -17.32 21.23 32.90
C ARG A 21 -18.52 20.27 32.92
N PHE A 22 -18.72 19.54 31.84
CA PHE A 22 -19.81 18.58 31.66
C PHE A 22 -19.33 17.13 31.79
N ASP A 23 -18.02 16.92 31.96
CA ASP A 23 -17.48 15.58 32.13
C ASP A 23 -17.82 15.11 33.55
N LEU A 24 -18.35 13.88 33.65
CA LEU A 24 -18.65 13.25 34.94
C LEU A 24 -17.40 12.63 35.58
N GLU A 25 -16.36 12.39 34.78
CA GLU A 25 -15.10 11.78 35.18
C GLU A 25 -13.91 12.52 34.53
N ILE A 26 -12.72 12.42 35.12
CA ILE A 26 -11.52 13.05 34.56
C ILE A 26 -11.11 12.30 33.30
N PRO A 27 -10.98 12.97 32.13
CA PRO A 27 -10.56 12.29 30.91
C PRO A 27 -9.19 11.64 31.08
N VAL A 28 -9.16 10.31 31.04
CA VAL A 28 -7.91 9.55 31.07
C VAL A 28 -7.23 9.71 29.71
N HIS A 29 -5.91 9.94 29.72
CA HIS A 29 -5.14 9.91 28.48
C HIS A 29 -5.07 8.47 27.99
N VAL A 30 -5.97 8.12 27.06
CA VAL A 30 -5.82 6.90 26.28
C VAL A 30 -4.80 7.23 25.21
N ASP A 31 -3.64 6.57 25.29
CA ASP A 31 -2.62 6.66 24.26
C ASP A 31 -3.19 6.00 23.00
N SER A 32 -3.76 6.80 22.11
CA SER A 32 -4.34 6.34 20.86
C SER A 32 -3.28 6.25 19.77
N SER A 33 -2.08 5.77 20.14
CA SER A 33 -1.06 5.34 19.20
C SER A 33 -1.51 4.04 18.56
N PHE A 34 -2.28 4.18 17.47
CA PHE A 34 -2.64 3.04 16.63
C PHE A 34 -1.47 2.64 15.75
N ASP A 35 -0.92 1.45 15.98
CA ASP A 35 0.07 0.85 15.09
C ASP A 35 -0.64 0.26 13.86
N PHE A 36 -0.72 1.07 12.81
CA PHE A 36 -1.28 0.66 11.53
C PHE A 36 -0.47 -0.44 10.83
N ALA A 37 0.83 -0.56 11.12
CA ALA A 37 1.68 -1.58 10.51
C ALA A 37 1.42 -2.95 11.13
N ALA A 38 1.31 -3.03 12.46
CA ALA A 38 0.94 -4.27 13.15
C ALA A 38 -0.45 -4.75 12.72
N ARG A 39 -1.42 -3.85 12.63
CA ARG A 39 -2.79 -4.21 12.22
C ARG A 39 -2.90 -4.61 10.76
N ALA A 40 -2.09 -4.04 9.87
CA ALA A 40 -2.01 -4.48 8.47
C ALA A 40 -1.40 -5.89 8.33
N HIS A 41 -0.42 -6.21 9.18
CA HIS A 41 0.16 -7.55 9.24
C HIS A 41 -0.86 -8.60 9.72
N GLU A 42 -1.64 -8.29 10.77
CA GLU A 42 -2.73 -9.15 11.26
C GLU A 42 -3.85 -9.38 10.24
N LEU A 43 -4.16 -8.36 9.42
CA LEU A 43 -5.15 -8.45 8.36
C LEU A 43 -4.63 -9.20 7.12
N GLY A 44 -3.37 -9.64 7.13
CA GLY A 44 -2.76 -10.33 6.00
C GLY A 44 -2.65 -9.45 4.76
N ILE A 45 -2.61 -8.12 4.91
CA ILE A 45 -2.44 -7.21 3.77
C ILE A 45 -0.97 -7.24 3.37
N HIS A 46 -0.61 -8.16 2.49
CA HIS A 46 0.67 -8.14 1.80
C HIS A 46 0.62 -7.04 0.74
N VAL A 47 1.12 -5.85 1.10
CA VAL A 47 1.40 -4.81 0.11
C VAL A 47 2.56 -5.32 -0.73
N SER A 48 2.28 -5.64 -2.00
CA SER A 48 3.33 -6.04 -2.94
C SER A 48 4.42 -4.96 -2.97
N PRO A 49 5.71 -5.35 -3.04
CA PRO A 49 6.78 -4.38 -3.19
C PRO A 49 6.56 -3.54 -4.46
N ASN A 50 7.10 -2.33 -4.47
CA ASN A 50 6.94 -1.41 -5.60
C ASN A 50 7.41 -2.07 -6.92
N SER A 51 6.52 -2.16 -7.90
CA SER A 51 6.77 -2.78 -9.20
C SER A 51 6.72 -1.74 -10.31
N THR A 52 7.70 -1.79 -11.20
CA THR A 52 7.78 -0.89 -12.37
C THR A 52 7.16 -1.49 -13.63
N TRP A 53 6.85 -2.80 -13.64
CA TRP A 53 6.34 -3.48 -14.84
C TRP A 53 4.97 -3.01 -15.31
N PRO A 54 3.98 -2.69 -14.44
CA PRO A 54 2.70 -2.16 -14.91
C PRO A 54 2.86 -0.90 -15.79
N PHE A 55 3.82 -0.04 -15.45
CA PHE A 55 4.12 1.15 -16.24
C PHE A 55 4.67 0.80 -17.63
N VAL A 56 5.61 -0.16 -17.69
CA VAL A 56 6.19 -0.65 -18.95
C VAL A 56 5.12 -1.29 -19.84
N ILE A 57 4.22 -2.09 -19.26
CA ILE A 57 3.12 -2.74 -19.98
C ILE A 57 2.18 -1.69 -20.56
N CYS A 58 1.77 -0.70 -19.76
CA CYS A 58 0.93 0.42 -20.22
C CYS A 58 1.61 1.22 -21.34
N LEU A 59 2.92 1.44 -21.26
CA LEU A 59 3.67 2.11 -22.32
C LEU A 59 3.63 1.29 -23.63
N GLY A 60 3.82 -0.02 -23.56
CA GLY A 60 3.69 -0.90 -24.73
C GLY A 60 2.28 -0.87 -25.34
N LEU A 61 1.24 -0.92 -24.50
CA LEU A 61 -0.15 -0.81 -24.91
C LEU A 61 -0.46 0.54 -25.56
N LEU A 62 0.12 1.64 -25.07
CA LEU A 62 -0.03 2.96 -25.68
C LEU A 62 0.48 2.97 -27.13
N PHE A 63 1.68 2.45 -27.38
CA PHE A 63 2.23 2.38 -28.74
C PHE A 63 1.43 1.45 -29.66
N LEU A 64 0.96 0.30 -29.14
CA LEU A 64 0.05 -0.59 -29.87
C LEU A 64 -1.27 0.12 -30.24
N GLY A 65 -1.87 0.83 -29.29
CA GLY A 65 -3.08 1.62 -29.50
C GLY A 65 -2.87 2.72 -30.55
N LEU A 66 -1.75 3.44 -30.48
CA LEU A 66 -1.40 4.44 -31.50
C LEU A 66 -1.17 3.83 -32.89
N GLY A 67 -0.67 2.59 -32.98
CA GLY A 67 -0.54 1.85 -34.25
C GLY A 67 -1.88 1.48 -34.89
N ALA A 68 -2.96 1.40 -34.10
CA ALA A 68 -4.31 1.15 -34.58
C ALA A 68 -4.99 2.39 -35.19
N VAL A 69 -4.50 3.59 -34.87
CA VAL A 69 -4.99 4.86 -35.44
C VAL A 69 -4.65 4.92 -36.94
N PRO A 70 -5.53 5.47 -37.80
CA PRO A 70 -5.31 5.51 -39.25
C PRO A 70 -4.25 6.55 -39.68
N PHE A 71 -3.02 6.40 -39.20
CA PHE A 71 -1.84 7.09 -39.73
C PHE A 71 -1.33 6.41 -41.03
N GLY A 72 -0.26 6.97 -41.61
CA GLY A 72 0.44 6.32 -42.72
C GLY A 72 0.91 4.90 -42.35
N SER A 73 0.79 3.96 -43.28
CA SER A 73 1.02 2.53 -43.03
C SER A 73 2.38 2.24 -42.38
N VAL A 74 3.43 2.94 -42.81
CA VAL A 74 4.78 2.81 -42.24
C VAL A 74 4.78 3.18 -40.75
N VAL A 75 4.17 4.30 -40.39
CA VAL A 75 4.09 4.78 -39.00
C VAL A 75 3.33 3.78 -38.14
N ARG A 76 2.20 3.27 -38.65
CA ARG A 76 1.37 2.27 -37.94
C ARG A 76 2.14 0.99 -37.64
N ILE A 77 2.86 0.45 -38.64
CA ILE A 77 3.66 -0.77 -38.48
C ILE A 77 4.77 -0.54 -37.45
N VAL A 78 5.48 0.58 -37.52
CA VAL A 78 6.56 0.90 -36.57
C VAL A 78 6.00 1.00 -35.14
N LEU A 79 4.89 1.71 -34.95
CA LEU A 79 4.24 1.83 -33.64
C LEU A 79 3.77 0.48 -33.10
N ALA A 80 3.17 -0.35 -33.96
CA ALA A 80 2.70 -1.69 -33.57
C ALA A 80 3.86 -2.61 -33.19
N VAL A 81 4.97 -2.60 -33.95
CA VAL A 81 6.15 -3.42 -33.65
C VAL A 81 6.81 -2.95 -32.35
N MET A 82 7.04 -1.64 -32.18
CA MET A 82 7.62 -1.12 -30.94
C MET A 82 6.74 -1.40 -29.73
N GLY A 83 5.44 -1.12 -29.84
CA GLY A 83 4.50 -1.38 -28.75
C GLY A 83 4.41 -2.86 -28.40
N GLY A 84 4.39 -3.74 -29.41
CA GLY A 84 4.41 -5.19 -29.21
C GLY A 84 5.66 -5.67 -28.48
N LEU A 85 6.84 -5.19 -28.87
CA LEU A 85 8.11 -5.55 -28.21
C LEU A 85 8.16 -5.06 -26.76
N ILE A 86 7.77 -3.80 -26.50
CA ILE A 86 7.74 -3.22 -25.15
C ILE A 86 6.74 -3.96 -24.26
N PHE A 87 5.54 -4.25 -24.79
CA PHE A 87 4.51 -4.99 -24.08
C PHE A 87 4.98 -6.40 -23.70
N LEU A 88 5.53 -7.14 -24.66
CA LEU A 88 6.04 -8.50 -24.42
C LEU A 88 7.17 -8.48 -23.38
N TRP A 89 8.11 -7.55 -23.49
CA TRP A 89 9.18 -7.40 -22.51
C TRP A 89 8.63 -7.08 -21.11
N GLY A 90 7.62 -6.21 -21.02
CA GLY A 90 6.97 -5.87 -19.76
C GLY A 90 6.26 -7.05 -19.11
N VAL A 91 5.51 -7.84 -19.89
CA VAL A 91 4.81 -9.03 -19.40
C VAL A 91 5.79 -10.12 -18.97
N VAL A 92 6.82 -10.40 -19.78
CA VAL A 92 7.84 -11.40 -19.43
C VAL A 92 8.59 -10.98 -18.17
N GLY A 93 8.98 -9.71 -18.06
CA GLY A 93 9.62 -9.20 -16.86
C GLY A 93 8.75 -9.33 -15.61
N TRP A 94 7.47 -8.98 -15.71
CA TRP A 94 6.53 -9.10 -14.60
C TRP A 94 6.36 -10.56 -14.16
N VAL A 95 6.05 -11.46 -15.09
CA VAL A 95 5.75 -12.87 -14.79
C VAL A 95 7.00 -13.64 -14.38
N VAL A 96 8.13 -13.45 -15.05
CA VAL A 96 9.33 -14.27 -14.79
C VAL A 96 10.19 -13.71 -13.66
N VAL A 97 10.29 -12.38 -13.55
CA VAL A 97 11.22 -11.76 -12.60
C VAL A 97 10.52 -11.46 -11.29
N GLU A 98 9.30 -10.93 -11.30
CA GLU A 98 8.63 -10.56 -10.04
C GLU A 98 7.78 -11.69 -9.46
N ASP A 99 7.00 -12.42 -10.27
CA ASP A 99 6.16 -13.51 -9.75
C ASP A 99 7.03 -14.61 -9.09
N VAL A 100 8.12 -15.01 -9.75
CA VAL A 100 9.08 -16.01 -9.22
C VAL A 100 9.83 -15.51 -7.98
N ARG A 101 10.04 -14.19 -7.85
CA ARG A 101 10.72 -13.61 -6.68
C ARG A 101 9.80 -13.43 -5.48
N ILE A 102 8.53 -13.10 -5.71
CA ILE A 102 7.54 -12.82 -4.67
C ILE A 102 6.92 -14.13 -4.16
N PHE A 103 6.70 -15.10 -5.05
CA PHE A 103 6.17 -16.42 -4.74
C PHE A 103 7.14 -17.49 -5.25
N PRO A 104 8.29 -17.70 -4.59
CA PRO A 104 9.13 -18.84 -4.92
C PRO A 104 8.27 -20.10 -4.77
N SER A 105 8.08 -20.84 -5.86
CA SER A 105 7.26 -22.06 -5.87
C SER A 105 7.69 -22.93 -4.70
N ASP A 106 6.73 -23.24 -3.81
CA ASP A 106 6.95 -24.05 -2.61
C ASP A 106 7.89 -25.21 -2.94
N LYS A 107 9.10 -25.16 -2.39
CA LYS A 107 9.89 -26.39 -2.27
C LYS A 107 8.98 -27.35 -1.48
N PRO A 108 8.75 -28.58 -1.94
CA PRO A 108 7.96 -29.53 -1.18
C PRO A 108 8.56 -29.61 0.23
N GLN A 109 7.77 -29.24 1.24
CA GLN A 109 8.16 -29.40 2.64
C GLN A 109 8.64 -30.84 2.84
N ALA A 110 9.92 -31.01 3.15
CA ALA A 110 10.42 -32.27 3.64
C ALA A 110 9.66 -32.58 4.95
N PRO A 111 9.08 -33.77 5.11
CA PRO A 111 8.35 -34.11 6.32
C PRO A 111 9.33 -34.38 7.46
N GLY A 112 9.31 -33.52 8.50
CA GLY A 112 10.07 -33.66 9.74
C GLY A 112 10.73 -32.32 10.12
N GLU A 113 10.58 -31.76 11.31
CA GLU A 113 10.45 -32.37 12.63
C GLU A 113 9.51 -31.55 13.53
N VAL A 114 8.74 -32.24 14.35
CA VAL A 114 7.95 -31.68 15.45
C VAL A 114 8.91 -31.54 16.64
N HIS A 115 9.22 -30.31 17.06
CA HIS A 115 9.93 -30.08 18.32
C HIS A 115 8.94 -30.15 19.49
N HIS A 116 9.17 -31.13 20.36
CA HIS A 116 8.60 -31.24 21.70
C HIS A 116 9.22 -30.23 22.67
#